data_AF-A0A8I1JE88-F1
#
_entry.id   AF-A0A8I1JE88-F1
#
_cell.length_a   1.000
_cell.length_b   1.000
_cell.length_c   1.000
_cell.angle_alpha   90.00
_cell.angle_beta   90.00
_cell.angle_gamma   90.00
#
_symmetry.space_group_name_H-M   'P 1'
#
loop_
_entity.id
_entity.type
_entity.pdbx_description
1 polymer ?
#
loop_
_entity_poly.entity_id
_entity_poly.type
_entity_poly.pdbx_seq_one_letter_code
_entity_poly.pdbx_strand_id
1 'polypeptide(L)'
;MLRALITLVLVCLLQPAFADERAQTQQQLDATRQDIAELKKLLGKLQEEKSGVQKDLRGTETEMGKLEKQVQELQKELKKSESELERLDAEKKKLQSARVEQQRLIAIQARAAYQSGRQEYLKLLLNQQNPEKFARTLTYYDYLSKARLEQLKSFNETLRQLVNVEQEIANQQSQLEDQKSSLNAQRDELDKVRKERQLALAKLNDDVKARDAKLQAREQDQADLAKVLKTIEETLARQAREAEEARQKALIAQQEAEKKRQREAELAATTDAPAPRKPAHTAPGPLVSSAGESFGGPFASARGKLPWPVDGRLLARFGETRGDDTRAKWDGVMISAAAGSPVHAVHGGRVVFADWLRGAGLLVILDHGNGYLSLYGHNQTLLKSAGDVVKAGESISTVGNSGGQDTPALYFAIRQQGRPSDPAQWCRTQG
;
A
#
# COMPACT_ATOMS: atom_id res chain seq x y z
N MET A 1 -45.03 -81.75 -12.66
CA MET A 1 -44.86 -80.67 -11.67
C MET A 1 -43.39 -80.24 -11.42
N LEU A 2 -42.39 -80.72 -12.20
CA LEU A 2 -40.97 -80.37 -11.98
C LEU A 2 -40.41 -79.24 -12.88
N ARG A 3 -41.17 -78.73 -13.86
CA ARG A 3 -40.69 -77.68 -14.78
C ARG A 3 -40.93 -76.25 -14.32
N ALA A 4 -41.71 -76.03 -13.26
CA ALA A 4 -42.01 -74.71 -12.72
C ALA A 4 -41.05 -74.26 -11.60
N LEU A 5 -40.23 -75.17 -11.04
CA LEU A 5 -39.30 -74.85 -9.95
C LEU A 5 -37.93 -74.33 -10.44
N ILE A 6 -37.53 -74.64 -11.69
CA ILE A 6 -36.18 -74.32 -12.19
C ILE A 6 -36.10 -72.88 -12.72
N THR A 7 -37.21 -72.29 -13.18
CA THR A 7 -37.27 -70.88 -13.60
C THR A 7 -37.38 -69.89 -12.45
N LEU A 8 -37.69 -70.34 -11.23
CA LEU A 8 -37.77 -69.47 -10.04
C LEU A 8 -36.40 -69.23 -9.38
N VAL A 9 -35.42 -70.10 -9.63
CA VAL A 9 -34.09 -70.03 -8.97
C VAL A 9 -33.07 -69.22 -9.80
N LEU A 10 -33.28 -69.06 -11.11
CA LEU A 10 -32.35 -68.33 -11.98
C LEU A 10 -32.54 -66.79 -11.98
N VAL A 11 -33.67 -66.28 -11.47
CA VAL A 11 -33.96 -64.82 -11.44
C VAL A 11 -33.43 -64.14 -10.17
N CYS A 12 -33.05 -64.90 -9.14
CA CYS A 12 -32.56 -64.33 -7.87
C CYS A 12 -31.04 -64.07 -7.81
N LEU A 13 -30.25 -64.48 -8.82
CA LEU A 13 -28.77 -64.43 -8.74
C LEU A 13 -28.11 -63.21 -9.42
N LEU A 14 -28.88 -62.31 -10.04
CA LEU A 14 -28.35 -61.07 -10.66
C LEU A 14 -28.45 -59.82 -9.75
N GLN A 15 -28.91 -59.98 -8.51
CA GLN A 15 -29.13 -58.86 -7.57
C GLN A 15 -27.92 -58.43 -6.70
N PRO A 16 -26.89 -59.25 -6.38
CA PRO A 16 -25.89 -58.83 -5.41
C PRO A 16 -24.82 -57.87 -5.98
N ALA A 17 -24.56 -57.88 -7.30
CA ALA A 17 -23.45 -57.13 -7.89
C ALA A 17 -23.63 -55.59 -7.84
N PHE A 18 -24.86 -55.09 -7.92
CA PHE A 18 -25.15 -53.65 -7.92
C PHE A 18 -25.31 -53.05 -6.51
N ALA A 19 -25.61 -53.89 -5.51
CA ALA A 19 -25.69 -53.45 -4.11
C ALA A 19 -24.30 -53.13 -3.54
N ASP A 20 -23.27 -53.88 -3.98
CA ASP A 20 -21.87 -53.71 -3.55
C ASP A 20 -21.26 -52.40 -4.08
N GLU A 21 -21.53 -52.04 -5.34
CA GLU A 21 -21.02 -50.82 -5.99
C GLU A 21 -21.65 -49.55 -5.39
N ARG A 22 -22.94 -49.60 -5.03
CA ARG A 22 -23.62 -48.51 -4.28
C ARG A 22 -23.04 -48.36 -2.88
N ALA A 23 -22.83 -49.47 -2.15
CA ALA A 23 -22.27 -49.43 -0.81
C ALA A 23 -20.83 -48.87 -0.81
N GLN A 24 -20.00 -49.26 -1.77
CA GLN A 24 -18.66 -48.68 -1.98
C GLN A 24 -18.71 -47.19 -2.31
N THR A 25 -19.58 -46.76 -3.22
CA THR A 25 -19.71 -45.34 -3.60
C THR A 25 -20.22 -44.51 -2.41
N GLN A 26 -21.13 -45.04 -1.60
CA GLN A 26 -21.61 -44.41 -0.38
C GLN A 26 -20.48 -44.26 0.65
N GLN A 27 -19.67 -45.30 0.83
CA GLN A 27 -18.53 -45.29 1.74
C GLN A 27 -17.44 -44.30 1.28
N GLN A 28 -17.17 -44.21 -0.03
CA GLN A 28 -16.28 -43.21 -0.62
C GLN A 28 -16.82 -41.79 -0.46
N LEU A 29 -18.13 -41.59 -0.57
CA LEU A 29 -18.77 -40.29 -0.39
C LEU A 29 -18.71 -39.85 1.08
N ASP A 30 -18.92 -40.77 2.02
CA ASP A 30 -18.78 -40.47 3.45
C ASP A 30 -17.32 -40.21 3.87
N ALA A 31 -16.37 -40.95 3.31
CA ALA A 31 -14.94 -40.66 3.46
C ALA A 31 -14.57 -39.28 2.89
N THR A 32 -15.05 -38.95 1.69
CA THR A 32 -14.84 -37.63 1.06
C THR A 32 -15.48 -36.51 1.88
N ARG A 33 -16.66 -36.73 2.49
CA ARG A 33 -17.29 -35.77 3.40
C ARG A 33 -16.46 -35.55 4.67
N GLN A 34 -15.90 -36.61 5.24
CA GLN A 34 -15.00 -36.51 6.40
C GLN A 34 -13.73 -35.73 6.04
N ASP A 35 -13.11 -36.04 4.90
CA ASP A 35 -11.96 -35.32 4.36
C ASP A 35 -12.28 -33.82 4.16
N ILE A 36 -13.45 -33.50 3.61
CA ILE A 36 -13.90 -32.11 3.44
C ILE A 36 -14.13 -31.43 4.79
N ALA A 37 -14.71 -32.13 5.77
CA ALA A 37 -14.89 -31.58 7.12
C ALA A 37 -13.53 -31.32 7.80
N GLU A 38 -12.56 -32.22 7.65
CA GLU A 38 -11.21 -32.05 8.15
C GLU A 38 -10.48 -30.91 7.42
N LEU A 39 -10.58 -30.84 6.09
CA LEU A 39 -10.04 -29.74 5.29
C LEU A 39 -10.66 -28.39 5.68
N LYS A 40 -11.97 -28.32 5.91
CA LYS A 40 -12.65 -27.12 6.42
C LYS A 40 -12.15 -26.73 7.81
N LYS A 41 -11.91 -27.69 8.70
CA LYS A 41 -11.33 -27.45 10.02
C LYS A 41 -9.89 -26.94 9.93
N LEU A 42 -9.08 -27.52 9.04
CA LEU A 42 -7.71 -27.09 8.77
C LEU A 42 -7.68 -25.70 8.13
N LEU A 43 -8.60 -25.40 7.22
CA LEU A 43 -8.77 -24.05 6.66
C LEU A 43 -9.19 -23.04 7.74
N GLY A 44 -10.04 -23.44 8.70
CA GLY A 44 -10.35 -22.60 9.85
C GLY A 44 -9.11 -22.23 10.66
N LYS A 45 -8.24 -23.21 10.97
CA LYS A 45 -6.95 -22.97 11.63
C LYS A 45 -6.01 -22.12 10.77
N LEU A 46 -5.94 -22.39 9.47
CA LEU A 46 -5.12 -21.62 8.52
C LEU A 46 -5.62 -20.17 8.40
N GLN A 47 -6.93 -19.94 8.53
CA GLN A 47 -7.51 -18.61 8.50
C GLN A 47 -7.16 -17.81 9.77
N GLU A 48 -7.03 -18.51 10.90
CA GLU A 48 -6.49 -17.97 12.15
C GLU A 48 -4.99 -17.67 12.00
N GLU A 49 -4.19 -18.61 11.48
CA GLU A 49 -2.76 -18.40 11.18
C GLU A 49 -2.54 -17.25 10.19
N LYS A 50 -3.32 -17.17 9.11
CA LYS A 50 -3.32 -16.07 8.15
C LYS A 50 -3.64 -14.74 8.81
N SER A 51 -4.55 -14.72 9.78
CA SER A 51 -4.84 -13.50 10.54
C SER A 51 -3.65 -13.08 11.42
N GLY A 52 -2.91 -14.05 11.97
CA GLY A 52 -1.64 -13.84 12.68
C GLY A 52 -0.56 -13.30 11.76
N VAL A 53 -0.29 -13.97 10.63
CA VAL A 53 0.69 -13.52 9.62
C VAL A 53 0.33 -12.16 9.05
N GLN A 54 -0.95 -11.83 8.88
CA GLN A 54 -1.39 -10.50 8.46
C GLN A 54 -1.13 -9.42 9.53
N LYS A 55 -1.22 -9.79 10.81
CA LYS A 55 -0.85 -8.89 11.92
C LYS A 55 0.65 -8.66 11.95
N ASP A 56 1.44 -9.70 11.72
CA ASP A 56 2.90 -9.61 11.64
C ASP A 56 3.31 -8.77 10.42
N LEU A 57 2.72 -9.04 9.25
CA LEU A 57 2.92 -8.26 8.03
C LEU A 57 2.56 -6.78 8.24
N ARG A 58 1.47 -6.48 8.95
CA ARG A 58 1.13 -5.11 9.34
C ARG A 58 2.25 -4.47 10.15
N GLY A 59 2.78 -5.18 11.15
CA GLY A 59 3.90 -4.71 11.98
C GLY A 59 5.12 -4.39 11.12
N THR A 60 5.59 -5.37 10.35
CA THR A 60 6.75 -5.28 9.46
C THR A 60 6.60 -4.17 8.42
N GLU A 61 5.46 -4.06 7.74
CA GLU A 61 5.24 -3.04 6.71
C GLU A 61 5.13 -1.62 7.31
N THR A 62 4.56 -1.48 8.51
CA THR A 62 4.50 -0.19 9.21
C THR A 62 5.88 0.25 9.67
N GLU A 63 6.68 -0.67 10.21
CA GLU A 63 8.07 -0.41 10.59
C GLU A 63 8.94 -0.06 9.37
N MET A 64 8.82 -0.84 8.29
CA MET A 64 9.49 -0.58 7.01
C MET A 64 9.17 0.84 6.49
N GLY A 65 7.90 1.24 6.51
CA GLY A 65 7.51 2.59 6.09
C GLY A 65 8.06 3.71 7.00
N LYS A 66 8.22 3.46 8.30
CA LYS A 66 8.88 4.42 9.22
C LYS A 66 10.37 4.54 8.93
N LEU A 67 11.07 3.41 8.76
CA LEU A 67 12.49 3.37 8.42
C LEU A 67 12.76 4.09 7.09
N GLU A 68 11.93 3.87 6.08
CA GLU A 68 12.05 4.55 4.80
C GLU A 68 11.85 6.07 4.89
N LYS A 69 10.88 6.51 5.70
CA LYS A 69 10.71 7.95 5.98
C LYS A 69 11.96 8.54 6.62
N GLN A 70 12.53 7.87 7.63
CA GLN A 70 13.75 8.32 8.30
C GLN A 70 14.95 8.37 7.34
N VAL A 71 15.10 7.36 6.47
CA VAL A 71 16.14 7.33 5.43
C VAL A 71 15.99 8.53 4.48
N GLN A 72 14.78 8.86 4.04
CA GLN A 72 14.54 10.01 3.18
C GLN A 72 14.84 11.35 3.87
N GLU A 73 14.45 11.48 5.13
CA GLU A 73 14.74 12.67 5.95
C GLU A 73 16.25 12.85 6.14
N LEU A 74 16.97 11.80 6.52
CA LEU A 74 18.43 11.82 6.65
C LEU A 74 19.14 12.14 5.34
N GLN A 75 18.69 11.59 4.21
CA GLN A 75 19.26 11.92 2.90
C GLN A 75 19.10 13.40 2.55
N LYS A 76 17.95 13.99 2.89
CA LYS A 76 17.69 15.42 2.67
C LYS A 76 18.57 16.29 3.57
N GLU A 77 18.72 15.91 4.85
CA GLU A 77 19.61 16.59 5.79
C GLU A 77 21.06 16.50 5.35
N LEU A 78 21.51 15.31 4.91
CA LEU A 78 22.86 15.09 4.40
C LEU A 78 23.18 16.01 3.22
N LYS A 79 22.27 16.11 2.24
CA LYS A 79 22.42 17.03 1.10
C LYS A 79 22.51 18.49 1.54
N LYS A 80 21.77 18.87 2.58
CA LYS A 80 21.83 20.23 3.14
C LYS A 80 23.17 20.48 3.84
N SER A 81 23.65 19.52 4.63
CA SER A 81 24.96 19.55 5.28
C SER A 81 26.10 19.65 4.27
N GLU A 82 26.04 18.90 3.16
CA GLU A 82 27.03 18.95 2.07
C GLU A 82 27.05 20.33 1.39
N SER A 83 25.89 20.90 1.08
CA SER A 83 25.79 22.24 0.49
C SER A 83 26.30 23.33 1.44
N GLU A 84 26.09 23.18 2.75
CA GLU A 84 26.61 24.13 3.73
C GLU A 84 28.14 24.04 3.86
N LEU A 85 28.69 22.83 3.80
CA LEU A 85 30.13 22.62 3.77
C LEU A 85 30.78 23.30 2.55
N GLU A 86 30.18 23.15 1.36
CA GLU A 86 30.65 23.83 0.14
C GLU A 86 30.63 25.35 0.29
N ARG A 87 29.59 25.91 0.92
CA ARG A 87 29.47 27.34 1.22
C ARG A 87 30.60 27.80 2.15
N LEU A 88 30.84 27.07 3.24
CA LEU A 88 31.90 27.38 4.21
C LEU A 88 33.29 27.26 3.60
N ASP A 89 33.54 26.27 2.75
CA ASP A 89 34.82 26.12 2.03
C ASP A 89 35.06 27.28 1.06
N ALA A 90 34.02 27.75 0.37
CA ALA A 90 34.12 28.94 -0.47
C ALA A 90 34.42 30.21 0.35
N GLU A 91 33.77 30.36 1.50
CA GLU A 91 34.00 31.47 2.45
C GLU A 91 35.43 31.43 3.00
N LYS A 92 35.91 30.26 3.41
CA LYS A 92 37.29 30.03 3.84
C LYS A 92 38.28 30.45 2.78
N LYS A 93 38.11 30.03 1.52
CA LYS A 93 39.00 30.40 0.40
C LYS A 93 39.02 31.92 0.17
N LYS A 94 37.87 32.59 0.30
CA LYS A 94 37.76 34.05 0.18
C LYS A 94 38.52 34.76 1.31
N LEU A 95 38.31 34.33 2.56
CA LEU A 95 38.99 34.88 3.73
C LEU A 95 40.50 34.62 3.69
N GLN A 96 40.93 33.44 3.23
CA GLN A 96 42.34 33.12 3.02
C GLN A 96 42.98 34.03 1.98
N SER A 97 42.30 34.28 0.86
CA SER A 97 42.78 35.21 -0.17
C SER A 97 42.91 36.63 0.37
N ALA A 98 41.90 37.10 1.11
CA ALA A 98 41.93 38.41 1.78
C ALA A 98 43.07 38.51 2.81
N ARG A 99 43.28 37.47 3.62
CA ARG A 99 44.38 37.39 4.60
C ARG A 99 45.74 37.51 3.92
N VAL A 100 45.96 36.78 2.83
CA VAL A 100 47.23 36.82 2.08
C VAL A 100 47.49 38.21 1.51
N GLU A 101 46.47 38.84 0.92
CA GLU A 101 46.61 40.18 0.35
C GLU A 101 46.84 41.25 1.43
N GLN A 102 46.06 41.24 2.51
CA GLN A 102 46.27 42.14 3.66
C GLN A 102 47.67 41.96 4.26
N GLN A 103 48.14 40.72 4.45
CA GLN A 103 49.48 40.44 4.94
C GLN A 103 50.56 40.99 4.00
N ARG A 104 50.38 40.85 2.69
CA ARG A 104 51.30 41.41 1.69
C ARG A 104 51.39 42.94 1.81
N LEU A 105 50.25 43.61 1.88
CA LEU A 105 50.18 45.08 2.01
C LEU A 105 50.83 45.56 3.31
N ILE A 106 50.53 44.90 4.44
CA ILE A 106 51.14 45.21 5.74
C ILE A 106 52.67 45.00 5.67
N ALA A 107 53.14 43.93 5.04
CA ALA A 107 54.56 43.65 4.89
C ALA A 107 55.30 44.71 4.05
N ILE A 108 54.69 45.20 2.97
CA ILE A 108 55.24 46.29 2.15
C ILE A 108 55.38 47.57 2.98
N GLN A 109 54.33 47.94 3.73
CA GLN A 109 54.34 49.13 4.57
C GLN A 109 55.35 49.03 5.72
N ALA A 110 55.44 47.87 6.37
CA ALA A 110 56.40 47.62 7.44
C ALA A 110 57.84 47.70 6.93
N ARG A 111 58.12 47.16 5.73
CA ARG A 111 59.43 47.24 5.09
C ARG A 111 59.79 48.69 4.74
N ALA A 112 58.87 49.44 4.13
CA ALA A 112 59.08 50.85 3.81
C ALA A 112 59.35 51.70 5.07
N ALA A 113 58.60 51.46 6.15
CA ALA A 113 58.81 52.13 7.44
C ALA A 113 60.16 51.77 8.06
N TYR A 114 60.62 50.52 7.93
CA TYR A 114 61.94 50.11 8.39
C TYR A 114 63.07 50.76 7.59
N GLN A 115 62.96 50.75 6.25
CA GLN A 115 63.97 51.33 5.34
C GLN A 115 64.11 52.85 5.49
N SER A 116 63.00 53.55 5.78
CA SER A 116 63.00 55.00 6.00
C SER A 116 63.66 55.42 7.34
N GLY A 117 63.99 54.45 8.20
CA GLY A 117 64.62 54.67 9.49
C GLY A 117 63.60 55.09 10.56
N ARG A 118 63.59 54.37 11.69
CA ARG A 118 62.61 54.53 12.81
C ARG A 118 62.60 55.91 13.50
N GLN A 119 63.40 56.88 13.03
CA GLN A 119 63.66 58.16 13.70
C GLN A 119 63.11 59.38 12.94
N GLU A 120 62.32 59.21 11.86
CA GLU A 120 61.75 60.34 11.10
C GLU A 120 60.98 61.33 11.99
N TYR A 121 60.16 60.84 12.92
CA TYR A 121 59.34 61.69 13.80
C TYR A 121 60.17 62.62 14.69
N LEU A 122 61.24 62.10 15.33
CA LEU A 122 62.15 62.91 16.14
C LEU A 122 63.00 63.84 15.26
N LYS A 123 63.47 63.40 14.09
CA LYS A 123 64.24 64.24 13.17
C LYS A 123 63.41 65.39 12.59
N LEU A 124 62.12 65.17 12.33
CA LEU A 124 61.16 66.20 11.92
C LEU A 124 60.85 67.18 13.06
N LEU A 125 60.67 66.70 14.29
CA LEU A 125 60.51 67.55 15.49
C LEU A 125 61.71 68.48 15.71
N LEU A 126 62.91 68.01 15.38
CA LEU A 126 64.16 68.77 15.55
C LEU A 126 64.44 69.76 14.41
N ASN A 127 63.73 69.68 13.27
CA ASN A 127 63.94 70.55 12.10
C ASN A 127 62.88 71.67 12.02
N GLN A 128 63.19 72.83 12.60
CA GLN A 128 62.25 73.95 12.84
C GLN A 128 62.09 74.96 11.68
N GLN A 129 62.58 74.67 10.48
CA GLN A 129 62.71 75.70 9.42
C GLN A 129 61.38 76.16 8.79
N ASN A 130 60.28 75.40 8.91
CA ASN A 130 58.97 75.75 8.33
C ASN A 130 57.77 75.19 9.15
N PRO A 131 57.18 75.97 10.08
CA PRO A 131 56.16 75.47 11.01
C PRO A 131 54.84 75.05 10.33
N GLU A 132 54.40 75.73 9.26
CA GLU A 132 53.15 75.37 8.55
C GLU A 132 53.26 74.06 7.77
N LYS A 133 54.41 73.82 7.13
CA LYS A 133 54.68 72.56 6.43
C LYS A 133 54.79 71.42 7.44
N PHE A 134 55.40 71.68 8.58
CA PHE A 134 55.49 70.73 9.69
C PHE A 134 54.12 70.34 10.25
N ALA A 135 53.26 71.30 10.56
CA ALA A 135 51.91 71.05 11.07
C ALA A 135 51.10 70.15 10.11
N ARG A 136 51.10 70.46 8.80
CA ARG A 136 50.45 69.62 7.78
C ARG A 136 51.04 68.21 7.70
N THR A 137 52.37 68.11 7.76
CA THR A 137 53.08 66.82 7.73
C THR A 137 52.67 65.95 8.92
N LEU A 138 52.59 66.51 10.13
CA LEU A 138 52.10 65.80 11.32
C LEU A 138 50.66 65.30 11.14
N THR A 139 49.78 66.14 10.59
CA THR A 139 48.39 65.74 10.29
C THR A 139 48.35 64.56 9.31
N TYR A 140 49.18 64.57 8.25
CA TYR A 140 49.25 63.46 7.31
C TYR A 140 49.76 62.17 7.95
N TYR A 141 50.74 62.25 8.85
CA TYR A 141 51.19 61.09 9.62
C TYR A 141 50.09 60.53 10.54
N ASP A 142 49.28 61.39 11.16
CA ASP A 142 48.13 60.94 11.98
C ASP A 142 47.10 60.18 11.14
N TYR A 143 46.68 60.75 10.00
CA TYR A 143 45.78 60.06 9.06
C TYR A 143 46.36 58.72 8.58
N LEU A 144 47.64 58.68 8.23
CA LEU A 144 48.31 57.46 7.80
C LEU A 144 48.39 56.41 8.92
N SER A 145 48.67 56.84 10.16
CA SER A 145 48.70 55.97 11.33
C SER A 145 47.33 55.38 11.62
N LYS A 146 46.27 56.19 11.58
CA LYS A 146 44.88 55.75 11.73
C LYS A 146 44.50 54.70 10.68
N ALA A 147 44.80 54.96 9.41
CA ALA A 147 44.53 54.02 8.33
C ALA A 147 45.29 52.68 8.52
N ARG A 148 46.54 52.72 9.00
CA ARG A 148 47.32 51.52 9.33
C ARG A 148 46.71 50.72 10.47
N LEU A 149 46.26 51.39 11.53
CA LEU A 149 45.59 50.74 12.66
C LEU A 149 44.26 50.09 12.22
N GLU A 150 43.49 50.74 11.35
CA GLU A 150 42.28 50.18 10.76
C GLU A 150 42.57 48.93 9.91
N GLN A 151 43.63 48.95 9.09
CA GLN A 151 44.06 47.79 8.32
C GLN A 151 44.46 46.61 9.24
N LEU A 152 45.17 46.86 10.34
CA LEU A 152 45.50 45.81 11.31
C LEU A 152 44.26 45.27 12.02
N LYS A 153 43.28 46.12 12.32
CA LYS A 153 41.99 45.68 12.87
C LYS A 153 41.23 44.78 11.89
N SER A 154 41.14 45.17 10.61
CA SER A 154 40.46 44.32 9.60
C SER A 154 41.20 43.01 9.37
N PHE A 155 42.53 43.01 9.44
CA PHE A 155 43.34 41.80 9.34
C PHE A 155 43.09 40.85 10.51
N ASN A 156 43.11 41.36 11.74
CA ASN A 156 42.79 40.56 12.93
C ASN A 156 41.35 40.02 12.88
N GLU A 157 40.40 40.79 12.37
CA GLU A 157 39.03 40.31 12.17
C GLU A 157 38.96 39.20 11.13
N THR A 158 39.69 39.34 10.02
CA THR A 158 39.79 38.29 8.98
C THR A 158 40.37 37.00 9.56
N LEU A 159 41.38 37.08 10.44
CA LEU A 159 41.94 35.92 11.14
C LEU A 159 40.93 35.26 12.08
N ARG A 160 40.16 36.05 12.85
CA ARG A 160 39.10 35.52 13.73
C ARG A 160 38.01 34.80 12.93
N GLN A 161 37.55 35.41 11.84
CA GLN A 161 36.57 34.81 10.95
C GLN A 161 37.09 33.50 10.36
N LEU A 162 38.36 33.46 9.96
CA LEU A 162 38.98 32.25 9.42
C LEU A 162 39.01 31.12 10.46
N VAL A 163 39.39 31.40 11.72
CA VAL A 163 39.35 30.40 12.80
C VAL A 163 37.93 29.90 13.06
N ASN A 164 36.94 30.79 13.07
CA ASN A 164 35.54 30.40 13.28
C ASN A 164 35.04 29.50 12.14
N VAL A 165 35.28 29.88 10.89
CA VAL A 165 34.89 29.09 9.71
C VAL A 165 35.61 27.73 9.70
N GLU A 166 36.88 27.66 10.09
CA GLU A 166 37.60 26.39 10.21
C GLU A 166 37.01 25.47 11.28
N GLN A 167 36.58 26.03 12.41
CA GLN A 167 35.89 25.27 13.46
C GLN A 167 34.49 24.80 13.00
N GLU A 168 33.73 25.66 12.32
CA GLU A 168 32.42 25.31 11.76
C GLU A 168 32.54 24.19 10.73
N ILE A 169 33.53 24.25 9.83
CA ILE A 169 33.82 23.18 8.87
C ILE A 169 34.12 21.86 9.60
N ALA A 170 34.99 21.89 10.62
CA ALA A 170 35.33 20.69 11.38
C ALA A 170 34.12 20.07 12.08
N ASN A 171 33.27 20.90 12.69
CA ASN A 171 32.03 20.46 13.33
C ASN A 171 31.06 19.88 12.29
N GLN A 172 30.89 20.55 11.15
CA GLN A 172 30.00 20.11 10.08
C GLN A 172 30.47 18.79 9.44
N GLN A 173 31.79 18.59 9.31
CA GLN A 173 32.38 17.33 8.84
C GLN A 173 32.11 16.18 9.81
N SER A 174 32.28 16.40 11.11
CA SER A 174 31.95 15.40 12.14
C SER A 174 30.47 15.03 12.09
N GLN A 175 29.58 16.02 12.05
CA GLN A 175 28.14 15.78 11.97
C GLN A 175 27.75 15.04 10.69
N LEU A 176 28.39 15.35 9.56
CA LEU A 176 28.15 14.68 8.30
C LEU A 176 28.54 13.20 8.37
N GLU A 177 29.64 12.85 9.03
CA GLU A 177 30.07 11.46 9.21
C GLU A 177 29.09 10.68 10.09
N ASP A 178 28.62 11.29 11.19
CA ASP A 178 27.58 10.70 12.05
C ASP A 178 26.27 10.46 11.27
N GLN A 179 25.85 11.44 10.45
CA GLN A 179 24.67 11.32 9.58
C GLN A 179 24.84 10.19 8.54
N LYS A 180 26.02 10.04 7.94
CA LYS A 180 26.32 8.95 6.99
C LYS A 180 26.26 7.58 7.67
N SER A 181 26.86 7.47 8.85
CA SER A 181 26.84 6.24 9.65
C SER A 181 25.40 5.85 10.04
N SER A 182 24.61 6.81 10.52
CA SER A 182 23.20 6.61 10.85
C SER A 182 22.36 6.17 9.64
N LEU A 183 22.57 6.81 8.48
CA LEU A 183 21.92 6.47 7.23
C LEU A 183 22.23 5.03 6.78
N ASN A 184 23.50 4.61 6.88
CA ASN A 184 23.90 3.24 6.54
C ASN A 184 23.26 2.23 7.48
N ALA A 185 23.27 2.49 8.79
CA ALA A 185 22.62 1.63 9.78
C ALA A 185 21.11 1.46 9.52
N GLN A 186 20.41 2.56 9.18
CA GLN A 186 18.98 2.50 8.84
C GLN A 186 18.72 1.74 7.53
N ARG A 187 19.60 1.85 6.54
CA ARG A 187 19.49 1.08 5.28
C ARG A 187 19.69 -0.41 5.51
N ASP A 188 20.69 -0.78 6.30
CA ASP A 188 20.95 -2.18 6.65
C ASP A 188 19.76 -2.78 7.40
N GLU A 189 19.14 -2.03 8.32
CA GLU A 189 17.96 -2.47 9.04
C GLU A 189 16.74 -2.61 8.11
N LEU A 190 16.52 -1.63 7.22
CA LEU A 190 15.48 -1.69 6.21
C LEU A 190 15.61 -2.93 5.32
N ASP A 191 16.83 -3.29 4.92
CA ASP A 191 17.09 -4.46 4.08
C ASP A 191 16.84 -5.78 4.82
N LYS A 192 17.07 -5.84 6.15
CA LYS A 192 16.67 -6.99 6.97
C LYS A 192 15.14 -7.13 7.02
N VAL A 193 14.44 -6.04 7.34
CA VAL A 193 12.97 -6.01 7.41
C VAL A 193 12.34 -6.41 6.06
N ARG A 194 12.93 -5.97 4.93
CA ARG A 194 12.49 -6.37 3.58
C ARG A 194 12.64 -7.88 3.34
N LYS A 195 13.76 -8.48 3.77
CA LYS A 195 13.98 -9.93 3.64
C LYS A 195 12.99 -10.72 4.48
N GLU A 196 12.74 -10.30 5.72
CA GLU A 196 11.75 -10.93 6.60
C GLU A 196 10.35 -10.89 5.99
N ARG A 197 9.95 -9.73 5.46
CA ARG A 197 8.68 -9.57 4.73
C ARG A 197 8.58 -10.53 3.55
N GLN A 198 9.63 -10.63 2.73
CA GLN A 198 9.64 -11.50 1.54
C GLN A 198 9.46 -12.98 1.93
N LEU A 199 10.15 -13.43 2.98
CA LEU A 199 10.02 -14.79 3.49
C LEU A 199 8.61 -15.06 4.05
N ALA A 200 8.03 -14.11 4.77
CA ALA A 200 6.68 -14.23 5.32
C ALA A 200 5.62 -14.31 4.20
N LEU A 201 5.74 -13.49 3.14
CA LEU A 201 4.84 -13.51 2.00
C LEU A 201 4.97 -14.79 1.17
N ALA A 202 6.18 -15.28 0.94
CA ALA A 202 6.41 -16.53 0.21
C ALA A 202 5.74 -17.72 0.92
N LYS A 203 5.98 -17.85 2.24
CA LYS A 203 5.36 -18.90 3.06
C LYS A 203 3.83 -18.84 3.01
N LEU A 204 3.26 -17.63 3.14
CA LEU A 204 1.81 -17.44 3.12
C LEU A 204 1.18 -17.81 1.77
N ASN A 205 1.80 -17.41 0.65
CA ASN A 205 1.29 -17.69 -0.68
C ASN A 205 1.34 -19.19 -1.00
N ASP A 206 2.40 -19.89 -0.61
CA ASP A 206 2.55 -21.33 -0.84
C ASP A 206 1.51 -22.14 -0.02
N ASP A 207 1.34 -21.80 1.27
CA ASP A 207 0.40 -22.49 2.17
C ASP A 207 -1.06 -22.33 1.73
N VAL A 208 -1.45 -21.12 1.30
CA VAL A 208 -2.81 -20.83 0.84
C VAL A 208 -3.09 -21.53 -0.50
N LYS A 209 -2.20 -21.37 -1.49
CA LYS A 209 -2.40 -21.92 -2.84
C LYS A 209 -2.50 -23.45 -2.83
N ALA A 210 -1.63 -24.12 -2.06
CA ALA A 210 -1.63 -25.59 -1.99
C ALA A 210 -2.91 -26.16 -1.37
N ARG A 211 -3.49 -25.47 -0.37
CA ARG A 211 -4.67 -25.93 0.37
C ARG A 211 -5.97 -25.60 -0.37
N ASP A 212 -6.06 -24.43 -0.99
CA ASP A 212 -7.21 -24.03 -1.81
C ASP A 212 -7.36 -24.96 -3.03
N ALA A 213 -6.27 -25.29 -3.73
CA ALA A 213 -6.30 -26.24 -4.83
C ALA A 213 -6.77 -27.63 -4.39
N LYS A 214 -6.36 -28.08 -3.20
CA LYS A 214 -6.78 -29.38 -2.64
C LYS A 214 -8.25 -29.39 -2.23
N LEU A 215 -8.77 -28.28 -1.69
CA LEU A 215 -10.20 -28.15 -1.38
C LEU A 215 -11.04 -28.19 -2.65
N GLN A 216 -10.68 -27.41 -3.67
CA GLN A 216 -11.41 -27.38 -4.94
C GLN A 216 -11.45 -28.76 -5.62
N ALA A 217 -10.33 -29.49 -5.63
CA ALA A 217 -10.29 -30.86 -6.15
C ALA A 217 -11.26 -31.79 -5.39
N ARG A 218 -11.30 -31.70 -4.05
CA ARG A 218 -12.20 -32.54 -3.23
C ARG A 218 -13.67 -32.17 -3.35
N GLU A 219 -13.99 -30.89 -3.51
CA GLU A 219 -15.36 -30.43 -3.78
C GLU A 219 -15.85 -30.89 -5.16
N GLN A 220 -14.96 -30.90 -6.17
CA GLN A 220 -15.24 -31.49 -7.47
C GLN A 220 -15.45 -33.01 -7.38
N ASP A 221 -14.56 -33.73 -6.69
CA ASP A 221 -14.69 -35.17 -6.43
C ASP A 221 -16.06 -35.49 -5.77
N GLN A 222 -16.46 -34.70 -4.76
CA GLN A 222 -17.77 -34.86 -4.10
C GLN A 222 -18.93 -34.61 -5.07
N ALA A 223 -18.84 -33.56 -5.90
CA ALA A 223 -19.89 -33.24 -6.88
C ALA A 223 -20.04 -34.34 -7.93
N ASP A 224 -18.94 -34.93 -8.38
CA ASP A 224 -18.96 -36.00 -9.38
C ASP A 224 -19.44 -37.32 -8.78
N LEU A 225 -19.01 -37.68 -7.56
CA LEU A 225 -19.55 -38.84 -6.84
C LEU A 225 -21.06 -38.70 -6.56
N ALA A 226 -21.53 -37.48 -6.24
CA ALA A 226 -22.96 -37.21 -6.06
C ALA A 226 -23.75 -37.38 -7.37
N LYS A 227 -23.19 -36.98 -8.52
CA LYS A 227 -23.81 -37.24 -9.83
C LYS A 227 -23.88 -38.73 -10.12
N VAL A 228 -22.78 -39.47 -9.87
CA VAL A 228 -22.72 -40.93 -10.09
C VAL A 228 -23.77 -41.65 -9.24
N LEU A 229 -23.89 -41.30 -7.96
CA LEU A 229 -24.94 -41.81 -7.08
C LEU A 229 -26.34 -41.50 -7.60
N LYS A 230 -26.58 -40.27 -8.06
CA LYS A 230 -27.87 -39.89 -8.65
C LYS A 230 -28.19 -40.72 -9.90
N THR A 231 -27.21 -40.95 -10.78
CA THR A 231 -27.40 -41.83 -11.95
C THR A 231 -27.65 -43.28 -11.55
N ILE A 232 -26.94 -43.80 -10.54
CA ILE A 232 -27.17 -45.15 -10.01
C ILE A 232 -28.58 -45.25 -9.43
N GLU A 233 -29.02 -44.27 -8.64
CA GLU A 233 -30.37 -44.17 -8.08
C GLU A 233 -31.43 -44.05 -9.17
N GLU A 234 -31.20 -43.25 -10.21
CA GLU A 234 -32.09 -43.14 -11.36
C GLU A 234 -32.15 -44.45 -12.15
N THR A 235 -31.04 -45.17 -12.32
CA THR A 235 -31.03 -46.49 -12.97
C THR A 235 -31.71 -47.58 -12.14
N LEU A 236 -31.49 -47.59 -10.83
CA LEU A 236 -32.15 -48.50 -9.90
C LEU A 236 -33.65 -48.19 -9.79
N ALA A 237 -34.03 -46.91 -9.74
CA ALA A 237 -35.42 -46.48 -9.73
C ALA A 237 -36.10 -46.79 -11.07
N ARG A 238 -35.39 -46.68 -12.21
CA ARG A 238 -35.91 -47.13 -13.51
C ARG A 238 -36.16 -48.64 -13.51
N GLN A 239 -35.21 -49.45 -13.05
CA GLN A 239 -35.39 -50.91 -12.93
C GLN A 239 -36.51 -51.28 -11.95
N ALA A 240 -36.61 -50.57 -10.82
CA ALA A 240 -37.67 -50.79 -9.83
C ALA A 240 -39.05 -50.37 -10.35
N ARG A 241 -39.15 -49.25 -11.08
CA ARG A 241 -40.37 -48.83 -11.77
C ARG A 241 -40.75 -49.77 -12.89
N GLU A 242 -39.80 -50.29 -13.67
CA GLU A 242 -40.07 -51.32 -14.68
C GLU A 242 -40.60 -52.62 -14.03
N ALA A 243 -40.06 -53.00 -12.86
CA ALA A 243 -40.53 -54.15 -12.08
C ALA A 243 -41.90 -53.89 -11.41
N GLU A 244 -42.14 -52.68 -10.92
CA GLU A 244 -43.42 -52.25 -10.35
C GLU A 244 -44.48 -52.10 -11.42
N GLU A 245 -44.20 -51.49 -12.57
CA GLU A 245 -45.10 -51.43 -13.73
C GLU A 245 -45.43 -52.82 -14.27
N ALA A 246 -44.50 -53.78 -14.22
CA ALA A 246 -44.80 -55.19 -14.52
C ALA A 246 -45.76 -55.80 -13.48
N ARG A 247 -45.55 -55.52 -12.19
CA ARG A 247 -46.46 -55.93 -11.10
C ARG A 247 -47.82 -55.23 -11.17
N GLN A 248 -47.82 -53.96 -11.58
CA GLN A 248 -48.99 -53.10 -11.64
C GLN A 248 -49.78 -53.38 -12.91
N LYS A 249 -49.16 -53.76 -14.04
CA LYS A 249 -49.86 -54.40 -15.18
C LYS A 249 -50.51 -55.73 -14.79
N ALA A 250 -49.85 -56.54 -13.95
CA ALA A 250 -50.44 -57.77 -13.42
C ALA A 250 -51.60 -57.49 -12.46
N LEU A 251 -51.49 -56.47 -11.62
CA LEU A 251 -52.55 -56.02 -10.70
C LEU A 251 -53.68 -55.30 -11.43
N ILE A 252 -53.42 -54.51 -12.46
CA ILE A 252 -54.43 -53.86 -13.31
C ILE A 252 -55.18 -54.90 -14.13
N ALA A 253 -54.53 -55.97 -14.61
CA ALA A 253 -55.25 -57.11 -15.20
C ALA A 253 -56.19 -57.80 -14.19
N GLN A 254 -55.83 -57.82 -12.90
CA GLN A 254 -56.71 -58.30 -11.81
C GLN A 254 -57.80 -57.28 -11.45
N GLN A 255 -57.48 -55.98 -11.43
CA GLN A 255 -58.38 -54.90 -11.10
C GLN A 255 -59.31 -54.50 -12.25
N GLU A 256 -58.99 -54.75 -13.52
CA GLU A 256 -59.91 -54.57 -14.66
C GLU A 256 -61.03 -55.60 -14.62
N ALA A 257 -60.76 -56.81 -14.12
CA ALA A 257 -61.79 -57.80 -13.81
C ALA A 257 -62.71 -57.36 -12.66
N GLU A 258 -62.19 -56.53 -11.75
CA GLU A 258 -62.91 -56.00 -10.57
C GLU A 258 -63.61 -54.65 -10.85
N LYS A 259 -63.01 -53.77 -11.65
CA LYS A 259 -63.55 -52.48 -12.11
C LYS A 259 -64.65 -52.63 -13.17
N LYS A 260 -64.76 -53.79 -13.84
CA LYS A 260 -65.97 -54.13 -14.61
C LYS A 260 -67.19 -54.30 -13.69
N ARG A 261 -67.00 -54.59 -12.39
CA ARG A 261 -68.08 -54.65 -11.38
C ARG A 261 -68.35 -53.31 -10.68
N GLN A 262 -67.38 -52.41 -10.64
CA GLN A 262 -67.51 -51.14 -9.90
C GLN A 262 -67.90 -49.94 -10.78
N ARG A 263 -67.91 -50.07 -12.11
CA ARG A 263 -68.40 -49.03 -13.04
C ARG A 263 -69.93 -48.90 -13.11
N GLU A 264 -70.68 -49.73 -12.38
CA GLU A 264 -72.14 -49.59 -12.18
C GLU A 264 -72.52 -48.80 -10.92
N ALA A 265 -71.56 -48.41 -10.07
CA ALA A 265 -71.82 -47.63 -8.86
C ALA A 265 -71.12 -46.27 -8.97
N GLU A 266 -71.90 -45.24 -9.35
CA GLU A 266 -71.67 -43.79 -9.07
C GLU A 266 -70.35 -43.19 -9.58
N LEU A 267 -70.28 -42.34 -10.60
CA LEU A 267 -71.08 -41.14 -10.88
C LEU A 267 -71.42 -40.25 -9.67
N ALA A 268 -70.41 -39.69 -8.97
CA ALA A 268 -70.65 -38.49 -8.15
C ALA A 268 -69.36 -37.64 -7.90
N ALA A 269 -69.34 -36.45 -8.53
CA ALA A 269 -68.85 -35.12 -8.08
C ALA A 269 -67.48 -34.99 -7.37
N THR A 270 -66.39 -34.42 -7.93
CA THR A 270 -66.03 -33.03 -8.35
C THR A 270 -65.54 -32.06 -7.24
N THR A 271 -64.31 -31.52 -7.48
CA THR A 271 -63.79 -30.12 -7.27
C THR A 271 -63.66 -29.61 -5.81
N ASP A 272 -62.71 -28.75 -5.38
CA ASP A 272 -61.94 -27.66 -6.02
C ASP A 272 -60.74 -27.20 -5.12
N ALA A 273 -59.81 -26.40 -5.67
CA ALA A 273 -58.66 -25.72 -5.01
C ALA A 273 -59.09 -24.33 -4.41
N PRO A 274 -58.26 -23.28 -4.08
CA PRO A 274 -56.79 -23.07 -4.07
C PRO A 274 -56.18 -22.13 -2.94
N ALA A 275 -54.83 -22.12 -2.86
CA ALA A 275 -53.84 -21.01 -2.72
C ALA A 275 -53.75 -19.96 -1.54
N PRO A 276 -52.53 -19.39 -1.27
CA PRO A 276 -52.07 -18.78 0.02
C PRO A 276 -51.70 -17.27 -0.05
N ARG A 277 -51.17 -16.63 1.04
CA ARG A 277 -50.33 -15.39 0.97
C ARG A 277 -49.66 -14.88 2.28
N LYS A 278 -48.36 -14.51 2.13
CA LYS A 278 -47.57 -13.36 2.68
C LYS A 278 -47.15 -13.36 4.17
N PRO A 279 -46.07 -12.63 4.61
CA PRO A 279 -45.51 -11.36 4.08
C PRO A 279 -43.96 -11.20 4.06
N ALA A 280 -43.52 -9.98 3.75
CA ALA A 280 -42.15 -9.47 3.61
C ALA A 280 -41.76 -8.51 4.75
N HIS A 281 -40.46 -8.42 5.09
CA HIS A 281 -39.69 -7.34 5.75
C HIS A 281 -38.19 -7.72 5.52
N THR A 282 -37.16 -6.87 5.37
CA THR A 282 -36.72 -5.67 6.09
C THR A 282 -35.50 -5.03 5.36
N ALA A 283 -35.41 -3.69 5.34
CA ALA A 283 -34.15 -2.91 5.45
C ALA A 283 -33.84 -2.71 6.98
N PRO A 284 -32.84 -1.96 7.53
CA PRO A 284 -32.04 -0.86 6.93
C PRO A 284 -30.60 -0.60 7.47
N GLY A 285 -29.93 0.39 6.85
CA GLY A 285 -29.06 1.39 7.51
C GLY A 285 -27.53 1.22 7.37
N PRO A 286 -26.69 2.24 7.72
CA PRO A 286 -26.98 3.66 7.96
C PRO A 286 -26.02 4.67 7.25
N LEU A 287 -26.39 5.95 7.38
CA LEU A 287 -25.77 7.18 6.89
C LEU A 287 -24.50 7.59 7.65
N VAL A 288 -23.60 8.30 6.98
CA VAL A 288 -22.71 9.30 7.60
C VAL A 288 -22.60 10.52 6.68
N SER A 289 -22.85 11.70 7.25
CA SER A 289 -22.59 13.01 6.65
C SER A 289 -21.86 13.86 7.69
N SER A 290 -20.79 14.53 7.27
CA SER A 290 -20.12 15.61 8.02
C SER A 290 -20.09 16.87 7.15
N ALA A 291 -20.37 18.02 7.79
CA ALA A 291 -20.41 19.34 7.19
C ALA A 291 -18.98 19.85 6.90
N GLY A 292 -18.80 20.46 5.73
CA GLY A 292 -17.50 20.74 5.13
C GLY A 292 -16.88 22.09 5.49
N GLU A 293 -15.62 22.06 5.91
CA GLU A 293 -14.64 23.10 5.61
C GLU A 293 -14.14 22.89 4.16
N SER A 294 -13.98 23.97 3.39
CA SER A 294 -13.49 23.89 2.00
C SER A 294 -11.96 24.04 1.95
N PHE A 295 -11.25 22.94 1.66
CA PHE A 295 -9.79 22.91 1.56
C PHE A 295 -9.29 23.09 0.12
N GLY A 296 -9.66 24.19 -0.54
CA GLY A 296 -9.21 24.50 -1.90
C GLY A 296 -10.32 24.56 -2.97
N GLY A 297 -11.56 24.77 -2.57
CA GLY A 297 -12.72 24.91 -3.47
C GLY A 297 -13.61 23.66 -3.53
N PRO A 298 -14.75 23.70 -4.26
CA PRO A 298 -15.69 22.59 -4.34
C PRO A 298 -15.11 21.44 -5.19
N PHE A 299 -14.81 20.29 -4.58
CA PHE A 299 -14.29 19.10 -5.28
C PHE A 299 -15.12 18.72 -6.52
N ALA A 300 -16.44 18.85 -6.45
CA ALA A 300 -17.37 18.58 -7.55
C ALA A 300 -17.06 19.39 -8.83
N SER A 301 -16.51 20.60 -8.70
CA SER A 301 -16.15 21.47 -9.85
C SER A 301 -14.89 21.03 -10.59
N ALA A 302 -14.10 20.13 -9.97
CA ALA A 302 -12.85 19.61 -10.51
C ALA A 302 -13.02 18.29 -11.30
N ARG A 303 -14.27 17.84 -11.50
CA ARG A 303 -14.57 16.65 -12.30
C ARG A 303 -13.99 16.77 -13.72
N GLY A 304 -13.32 15.72 -14.19
CA GLY A 304 -12.55 15.67 -15.44
C GLY A 304 -11.28 16.52 -15.47
N LYS A 305 -10.92 17.21 -14.38
CA LYS A 305 -9.78 18.15 -14.29
C LYS A 305 -8.76 17.77 -13.22
N LEU A 306 -9.00 16.74 -12.43
CA LEU A 306 -8.04 16.32 -11.42
C LEU A 306 -6.77 15.76 -12.08
N PRO A 307 -5.58 16.03 -11.55
CA PRO A 307 -4.39 15.30 -11.94
C PRO A 307 -4.52 13.83 -11.53
N TRP A 308 -3.77 12.95 -12.20
CA TRP A 308 -3.54 11.62 -11.66
C TRP A 308 -2.58 11.72 -10.47
N PRO A 309 -2.72 10.86 -9.43
CA PRO A 309 -1.89 10.91 -8.24
C PRO A 309 -0.45 10.45 -8.46
N VAL A 310 -0.22 9.64 -9.50
CA VAL A 310 1.09 9.18 -9.95
C VAL A 310 1.07 8.97 -11.47
N ASP A 311 2.22 9.16 -12.11
CA ASP A 311 2.41 8.85 -13.52
C ASP A 311 2.69 7.35 -13.70
N GLY A 312 1.84 6.68 -14.46
CA GLY A 312 1.89 5.22 -14.57
C GLY A 312 0.78 4.61 -15.42
N ARG A 313 0.96 3.36 -15.82
CA ARG A 313 -0.03 2.59 -16.59
C ARG A 313 -1.09 1.99 -15.68
N LEU A 314 -2.35 1.97 -16.13
CA LEU A 314 -3.41 1.25 -15.45
C LEU A 314 -3.22 -0.27 -15.58
N LEU A 315 -3.09 -0.95 -14.43
CA LEU A 315 -3.05 -2.41 -14.33
C LEU A 315 -4.45 -3.01 -14.14
N ALA A 316 -5.32 -2.28 -13.44
CA ALA A 316 -6.73 -2.65 -13.23
C ALA A 316 -7.59 -1.39 -13.27
N ARG A 317 -8.78 -1.53 -13.86
CA ARG A 317 -9.75 -0.44 -13.99
C ARG A 317 -10.94 -0.64 -13.07
N PHE A 318 -11.64 0.46 -12.80
CA PHE A 318 -12.87 0.45 -12.03
C PHE A 318 -13.90 -0.48 -12.68
N GLY A 319 -14.52 -1.34 -11.86
CA GLY A 319 -15.55 -2.28 -12.30
C GLY A 319 -15.06 -3.56 -12.99
N GLU A 320 -13.75 -3.70 -13.26
CA GLU A 320 -13.15 -4.96 -13.72
C GLU A 320 -13.22 -6.03 -12.62
N THR A 321 -13.26 -7.30 -13.02
CA THR A 321 -13.26 -8.43 -12.09
C THR A 321 -11.95 -8.48 -11.32
N ARG A 322 -12.04 -8.72 -10.01
CA ARG A 322 -10.90 -8.79 -9.10
C ARG A 322 -10.65 -10.24 -8.66
N GLY A 323 -9.56 -10.83 -9.17
CA GLY A 323 -9.21 -12.23 -8.90
C GLY A 323 -10.16 -13.20 -9.61
N ASP A 324 -10.30 -14.41 -9.05
CA ASP A 324 -11.06 -15.50 -9.69
C ASP A 324 -12.57 -15.47 -9.38
N ASP A 325 -13.02 -14.67 -8.38
CA ASP A 325 -14.45 -14.49 -8.12
C ASP A 325 -15.04 -13.42 -9.05
N THR A 326 -15.81 -13.88 -10.04
CA THR A 326 -16.59 -13.06 -10.98
C THR A 326 -17.53 -12.02 -10.32
N ARG A 327 -17.83 -12.13 -9.02
CA ARG A 327 -18.65 -11.15 -8.28
C ARG A 327 -17.83 -10.05 -7.62
N ALA A 328 -16.53 -10.26 -7.42
CA ALA A 328 -15.64 -9.24 -6.86
C ALA A 328 -15.22 -8.28 -7.97
N LYS A 329 -15.50 -6.99 -7.80
CA LYS A 329 -15.12 -5.93 -8.74
C LYS A 329 -14.17 -4.94 -8.10
N TRP A 330 -13.35 -4.30 -8.89
CA TRP A 330 -12.51 -3.19 -8.45
C TRP A 330 -13.34 -1.94 -8.16
N ASP A 331 -13.31 -1.48 -6.91
CA ASP A 331 -13.92 -0.21 -6.45
C ASP A 331 -13.05 1.03 -6.74
N GLY A 332 -11.97 0.84 -7.49
CA GLY A 332 -10.98 1.86 -7.82
C GLY A 332 -10.12 1.40 -8.99
N VAL A 333 -8.93 1.97 -9.11
CA VAL A 333 -7.95 1.65 -10.15
C VAL A 333 -6.62 1.24 -9.52
N MET A 334 -5.83 0.45 -10.25
CA MET A 334 -4.44 0.16 -9.92
C MET A 334 -3.52 0.82 -10.94
N ILE A 335 -2.58 1.63 -10.48
CA ILE A 335 -1.66 2.39 -11.33
C ILE A 335 -0.24 1.88 -11.07
N SER A 336 0.41 1.29 -12.07
CA SER A 336 1.79 0.82 -11.96
C SER A 336 2.75 1.99 -11.89
N ALA A 337 3.63 2.00 -10.90
CA ALA A 337 4.73 2.96 -10.80
C ALA A 337 5.87 2.33 -10.02
N ALA A 338 7.09 2.86 -10.17
CA ALA A 338 8.23 2.33 -9.44
C ALA A 338 8.03 2.49 -7.92
N ALA A 339 8.45 1.49 -7.15
CA ALA A 339 8.45 1.60 -5.69
C ALA A 339 9.24 2.85 -5.25
N GLY A 340 8.69 3.58 -4.28
CA GLY A 340 9.24 4.85 -3.79
C GLY A 340 8.80 6.07 -4.59
N SER A 341 8.11 5.92 -5.73
CA SER A 341 7.61 7.08 -6.49
C SER A 341 6.66 7.91 -5.65
N PRO A 342 6.77 9.26 -5.67
CA PRO A 342 5.89 10.12 -4.88
C PRO A 342 4.44 10.03 -5.37
N VAL A 343 3.52 9.88 -4.41
CA VAL A 343 2.08 9.91 -4.64
C VAL A 343 1.56 11.26 -4.18
N HIS A 344 0.85 11.95 -5.08
CA HIS A 344 0.38 13.30 -4.86
C HIS A 344 -1.12 13.33 -4.57
N ALA A 345 -1.53 14.23 -3.68
CA ALA A 345 -2.93 14.51 -3.43
C ALA A 345 -3.59 15.08 -4.69
N VAL A 346 -4.66 14.45 -5.19
CA VAL A 346 -5.34 14.92 -6.40
C VAL A 346 -6.04 16.26 -6.19
N HIS A 347 -6.39 16.58 -4.95
CA HIS A 347 -7.04 17.82 -4.54
C HIS A 347 -6.66 18.16 -3.09
N GLY A 348 -6.82 19.43 -2.69
CA GLY A 348 -6.65 19.82 -1.29
C GLY A 348 -7.70 19.18 -0.39
N GLY A 349 -7.33 18.84 0.84
CA GLY A 349 -8.18 18.09 1.76
C GLY A 349 -7.54 17.90 3.13
N ARG A 350 -8.25 17.23 4.02
CA ARG A 350 -7.76 16.80 5.33
C ARG A 350 -7.54 15.30 5.34
N VAL A 351 -6.43 14.84 5.88
CA VAL A 351 -6.17 13.41 6.08
C VAL A 351 -7.09 12.90 7.18
N VAL A 352 -8.00 11.98 6.86
CA VAL A 352 -8.90 11.36 7.84
C VAL A 352 -8.45 9.96 8.25
N PHE A 353 -7.52 9.36 7.49
CA PHE A 353 -6.92 8.07 7.81
C PHE A 353 -5.52 7.99 7.20
N ALA A 354 -4.55 7.50 7.97
CA ALA A 354 -3.16 7.27 7.56
C ALA A 354 -2.56 6.13 8.39
N ASP A 355 -2.94 4.89 8.07
CA ASP A 355 -2.48 3.69 8.77
C ASP A 355 -2.58 2.49 7.81
N TRP A 356 -2.14 1.33 8.26
CA TRP A 356 -2.28 0.08 7.56
C TRP A 356 -3.70 -0.49 7.69
N LEU A 357 -4.27 -0.91 6.56
CA LEU A 357 -5.56 -1.58 6.47
C LEU A 357 -5.45 -2.91 5.73
N ARG A 358 -6.08 -3.95 6.27
CA ARG A 358 -6.08 -5.29 5.67
C ARG A 358 -6.58 -5.24 4.22
N GLY A 359 -5.77 -5.77 3.31
CA GLY A 359 -6.08 -5.84 1.88
C GLY A 359 -5.87 -4.54 1.10
N ALA A 360 -5.63 -3.41 1.78
CA ALA A 360 -5.25 -2.14 1.16
C ALA A 360 -3.82 -1.70 1.53
N GLY A 361 -3.15 -2.39 2.46
CA GLY A 361 -1.81 -2.05 2.92
C GLY A 361 -1.79 -0.70 3.65
N LEU A 362 -0.67 0.00 3.58
CA LEU A 362 -0.57 1.39 4.03
C LEU A 362 -1.48 2.27 3.17
N LEU A 363 -2.46 2.89 3.81
CA LEU A 363 -3.56 3.61 3.17
C LEU A 363 -3.65 5.03 3.71
N VAL A 364 -3.75 5.99 2.79
CA VAL A 364 -4.15 7.37 3.09
C VAL A 364 -5.57 7.60 2.58
N ILE A 365 -6.41 8.23 3.40
CA ILE A 365 -7.72 8.72 2.98
C ILE A 365 -7.77 10.23 3.20
N LEU A 366 -8.07 10.97 2.13
CA LEU A 366 -8.28 12.41 2.18
C LEU A 366 -9.77 12.72 2.08
N ASP A 367 -10.25 13.55 3.00
CA ASP A 367 -11.56 14.19 2.93
C ASP A 367 -11.44 15.56 2.26
N HIS A 368 -12.18 15.73 1.17
CA HIS A 368 -12.25 16.97 0.40
C HIS A 368 -13.50 17.80 0.73
N GLY A 369 -14.30 17.36 1.71
CA GLY A 369 -15.56 17.96 2.11
C GLY A 369 -16.74 17.47 1.28
N ASN A 370 -17.97 17.73 1.77
CA ASN A 370 -19.23 17.37 1.11
C ASN A 370 -19.38 15.88 0.75
N GLY A 371 -18.73 15.00 1.53
CA GLY A 371 -18.77 13.55 1.35
C GLY A 371 -17.90 13.03 0.20
N TYR A 372 -16.95 13.82 -0.32
CA TYR A 372 -15.96 13.36 -1.29
C TYR A 372 -14.69 12.89 -0.58
N LEU A 373 -14.34 11.63 -0.79
CA LEU A 373 -13.10 11.04 -0.28
C LEU A 373 -12.23 10.57 -1.45
N SER A 374 -10.92 10.70 -1.31
CA SER A 374 -9.94 9.98 -2.14
C SER A 374 -9.11 9.04 -1.28
N LEU A 375 -8.84 7.85 -1.81
CA LEU A 375 -8.15 6.76 -1.14
C LEU A 375 -6.89 6.41 -1.93
N TYR A 376 -5.77 6.24 -1.23
CA TYR A 376 -4.44 5.95 -1.78
C TYR A 376 -3.87 4.77 -1.01
N GLY A 377 -3.89 3.57 -1.58
CA GLY A 377 -3.49 2.32 -0.92
C GLY A 377 -2.25 1.68 -1.53
N HIS A 378 -1.78 0.62 -0.87
CA HIS A 378 -0.56 -0.14 -1.19
C HIS A 378 0.72 0.69 -1.11
N ASN A 379 0.70 1.79 -0.35
CA ASN A 379 1.85 2.68 -0.24
C ASN A 379 3.03 1.98 0.43
N GLN A 380 4.23 2.46 0.17
CA GLN A 380 5.45 2.02 0.86
C GLN A 380 5.67 2.81 2.15
N THR A 381 5.49 4.12 2.06
CA THR A 381 5.67 5.06 3.17
C THR A 381 4.52 6.07 3.19
N LEU A 382 4.06 6.44 4.38
CA LEU A 382 3.11 7.52 4.60
C LEU A 382 3.85 8.79 5.02
N LEU A 383 3.69 9.87 4.25
CA LEU A 383 4.37 11.15 4.52
C LEU A 383 3.53 12.06 5.42
N LYS A 384 2.22 11.77 5.54
CA LYS A 384 1.23 12.53 6.29
C LYS A 384 0.56 11.69 7.38
N SER A 385 0.07 12.37 8.39
CA SER A 385 -0.64 11.81 9.54
C SER A 385 -2.12 12.17 9.52
N ALA A 386 -2.95 11.40 10.23
CA ALA A 386 -4.35 11.76 10.41
C ALA A 386 -4.49 13.13 11.08
N GLY A 387 -5.36 13.98 10.53
CA GLY A 387 -5.57 15.36 10.95
C GLY A 387 -4.84 16.40 10.09
N ASP A 388 -3.77 16.02 9.39
CA ASP A 388 -2.99 16.92 8.54
C ASP A 388 -3.85 17.51 7.41
N VAL A 389 -3.63 18.78 7.08
CA VAL A 389 -4.21 19.43 5.91
C VAL A 389 -3.19 19.39 4.78
N VAL A 390 -3.63 18.95 3.60
CA VAL A 390 -2.78 18.82 2.41
C VAL A 390 -3.30 19.69 1.28
N LYS A 391 -2.39 20.21 0.47
CA LYS A 391 -2.72 20.97 -0.75
C LYS A 391 -2.82 20.04 -1.95
N ALA A 392 -3.54 20.47 -2.99
CA ALA A 392 -3.54 19.77 -4.27
C ALA A 392 -2.11 19.68 -4.82
N GLY A 393 -1.70 18.50 -5.28
CA GLY A 393 -0.36 18.21 -5.79
C GLY A 393 0.71 18.00 -4.72
N GLU A 394 0.38 18.08 -3.44
CA GLU A 394 1.34 17.81 -2.36
C GLU A 394 1.62 16.30 -2.25
N SER A 395 2.87 15.91 -2.02
CA SER A 395 3.24 14.50 -1.81
C SER A 395 2.73 14.00 -0.46
N ILE A 396 1.95 12.92 -0.47
CA ILE A 396 1.26 12.38 0.71
C ILE A 396 1.76 10.98 1.11
N SER A 397 2.31 10.24 0.17
CA SER A 397 2.83 8.89 0.36
C SER A 397 3.79 8.53 -0.77
N THR A 398 4.37 7.34 -0.72
CA THR A 398 5.15 6.77 -1.83
C THR A 398 4.52 5.46 -2.31
N VAL A 399 4.64 5.17 -3.60
CA VAL A 399 4.14 3.93 -4.20
C VAL A 399 4.89 2.74 -3.62
N GLY A 400 4.17 1.69 -3.27
CA GLY A 400 4.75 0.45 -2.79
C GLY A 400 3.94 -0.75 -3.25
N ASN A 401 4.07 -1.83 -2.49
CA ASN A 401 3.31 -3.07 -2.67
C ASN A 401 2.78 -3.60 -1.32
N SER A 402 2.53 -2.71 -0.36
CA SER A 402 2.06 -3.09 0.98
C SER A 402 0.67 -3.74 0.94
N GLY A 403 0.34 -4.52 1.96
CA GLY A 403 -0.88 -5.34 1.97
C GLY A 403 -0.76 -6.59 1.10
N GLY A 404 0.47 -7.07 0.87
CA GLY A 404 0.78 -8.32 0.18
C GLY A 404 0.56 -8.29 -1.33
N GLN A 405 0.86 -7.17 -1.99
CA GLN A 405 0.85 -7.10 -3.46
C GLN A 405 2.18 -7.61 -4.04
N ASP A 406 2.12 -8.33 -5.16
CA ASP A 406 3.32 -8.87 -5.81
C ASP A 406 4.11 -7.80 -6.59
N THR A 407 3.39 -6.80 -7.12
CA THR A 407 3.98 -5.74 -7.95
C THR A 407 3.77 -4.36 -7.32
N PRO A 408 4.77 -3.45 -7.41
CA PRO A 408 4.61 -2.07 -6.98
C PRO A 408 3.54 -1.35 -7.81
N ALA A 409 2.50 -0.86 -7.14
CA ALA A 409 1.40 -0.14 -7.76
C ALA A 409 0.61 0.64 -6.71
N LEU A 410 0.03 1.77 -7.13
CA LEU A 410 -0.88 2.56 -6.31
C LEU A 410 -2.31 2.07 -6.51
N TYR A 411 -2.99 1.73 -5.42
CA TYR A 411 -4.45 1.64 -5.43
C TYR A 411 -5.05 3.03 -5.25
N PHE A 412 -5.88 3.47 -6.19
CA PHE A 412 -6.53 4.77 -6.14
C PHE A 412 -8.05 4.64 -6.30
N ALA A 413 -8.81 5.24 -5.39
CA ALA A 413 -10.27 5.26 -5.49
C ALA A 413 -10.83 6.61 -5.06
N ILE A 414 -11.95 7.00 -5.69
CA ILE A 414 -12.73 8.16 -5.29
C ILE A 414 -14.06 7.65 -4.77
N ARG A 415 -14.50 8.17 -3.63
CA ARG A 415 -15.83 7.89 -3.07
C ARG A 415 -16.63 9.17 -2.98
N GLN A 416 -17.90 9.06 -3.36
CA GLN A 416 -18.89 10.11 -3.22
C GLN A 416 -20.01 9.59 -2.30
N GLN A 417 -20.21 10.24 -1.16
CA GLN A 417 -21.19 9.84 -0.15
C GLN A 417 -21.04 8.36 0.26
N GLY A 418 -19.78 7.92 0.40
CA GLY A 418 -19.42 6.54 0.75
C GLY A 418 -19.49 5.52 -0.39
N ARG A 419 -20.02 5.87 -1.57
CA ARG A 419 -20.09 4.97 -2.73
C ARG A 419 -18.87 5.14 -3.65
N PRO A 420 -18.27 4.04 -4.15
CA PRO A 420 -17.21 4.12 -5.15
C PRO A 420 -17.65 4.85 -6.42
N SER A 421 -16.78 5.70 -6.95
CA SER A 421 -16.96 6.43 -8.21
C SER A 421 -15.73 6.17 -9.09
N ASP A 422 -15.97 5.99 -10.39
CA ASP A 422 -14.90 5.73 -11.36
C ASP A 422 -13.90 6.91 -11.42
N PRO A 423 -12.64 6.71 -11.01
CA PRO A 423 -11.62 7.76 -11.03
C PRO A 423 -11.36 8.35 -12.42
N ALA A 424 -11.58 7.59 -13.49
CA ALA A 424 -11.39 8.06 -14.86
C ALA A 424 -12.35 9.20 -15.24
N GLN A 425 -13.49 9.34 -14.54
CA GLN A 425 -14.42 10.46 -14.74
C GLN A 425 -13.98 11.75 -14.05
N TRP A 426 -13.01 11.65 -13.13
CA TRP A 426 -12.54 12.77 -12.32
C TRP A 426 -11.17 13.26 -12.78
N CYS A 427 -10.27 12.35 -13.10
CA CYS A 427 -8.94 12.66 -13.57
C CYS A 427 -8.94 13.04 -15.06
N ARG A 428 -8.01 13.90 -15.47
CA ARG A 428 -7.82 14.26 -16.88
C ARG A 428 -7.41 13.02 -17.67
N THR A 429 -7.85 12.90 -18.92
CA THR A 429 -7.31 11.91 -19.85
C THR A 429 -5.81 12.12 -20.00
N GLN A 430 -5.02 11.06 -19.74
CA GLN A 430 -3.59 11.06 -20.07
C GLN A 430 -3.48 11.14 -21.59
N GLY A 431 -2.81 12.18 -22.08
CA GLY A 431 -2.61 12.44 -23.51
C GLY A 431 -1.49 11.61 -24.10
#